data_AF-A0A6P6NJQ5-F1
#
_entry.id   AF-A0A6P6NJQ5-F1
#
_cell.length_a   1.000
_cell.length_b   1.000
_cell.length_c   1.000
_cell.angle_alpha   90.00
_cell.angle_beta   90.00
_cell.angle_gamma   90.00
#
_symmetry.space_group_name_H-M   'P 1'
#
loop_
_entity.id
_entity.type
_entity.pdbx_description
1 polymer ?
#
loop_
_entity_poly.entity_id
_entity_poly.type
_entity_poly.pdbx_seq_one_letter_code
_entity_poly.pdbx_strand_id
1 'polypeptide(L)'
;FISFAGVFAGDADEMKSVSVTEGNSITINPNITEVQREDQILWMFGPKETRIAELYMQSIDMFNSKEIFGDRLQLDSFTGSLIIRNIRRTDSGLYKVQIRSDRGNSDKTLSITVYACLPAPVITRNSSICSSSSSVSRCSLLCSAVNVSAVTLSWYKGNSLLSSISVSDLSISLSLPLEVEYQENNIYSCVINNPIRNQTTHLDINKLCHTCPGMSVTLVIVVVLLKL
;
A
#
# COMPACT_ATOMS: atom_id res chain seq x y z
N PHE A 1 -7.69 6.64 -13.93
CA PHE A 1 -8.17 7.88 -13.28
C PHE A 1 -8.94 7.46 -12.04
N ILE A 2 -8.45 7.76 -10.84
CA ILE A 2 -9.25 7.59 -9.61
C ILE A 2 -9.80 8.98 -9.31
N SER A 3 -11.03 9.24 -9.76
CA SER A 3 -11.78 10.43 -9.40
C SER A 3 -12.57 10.09 -8.15
N PHE A 4 -12.21 10.69 -7.02
CA PHE A 4 -13.10 10.69 -5.86
C PHE A 4 -14.15 11.77 -6.09
N ALA A 5 -15.22 11.44 -6.81
CA ALA A 5 -16.40 12.28 -6.80
C ALA A 5 -16.99 12.26 -5.39
N GLY A 6 -17.23 13.43 -4.78
CA GLY A 6 -17.92 13.53 -3.50
C GLY A 6 -17.05 13.51 -2.24
N VAL A 7 -15.78 13.91 -2.32
CA VAL A 7 -14.88 13.97 -1.14
C VAL A 7 -15.48 14.78 0.02
N PHE A 8 -16.44 15.69 -0.17
CA PHE A 8 -17.11 16.39 0.95
C PHE A 8 -18.62 16.11 1.12
N ALA A 9 -19.17 15.04 0.53
CA ALA A 9 -20.55 14.63 0.84
C ALA A 9 -20.64 13.99 2.24
N GLY A 10 -21.13 14.72 3.25
CA GLY A 10 -21.24 14.26 4.65
C GLY A 10 -21.35 15.43 5.64
N ASP A 11 -21.90 15.15 6.82
CA ASP A 11 -22.21 16.12 7.89
C ASP A 11 -20.97 16.88 8.41
N ALA A 12 -21.19 18.09 8.94
CA ALA A 12 -20.18 19.16 9.04
C ALA A 12 -19.03 18.96 10.06
N ASP A 13 -18.91 17.80 10.73
CA ASP A 13 -18.00 17.61 11.87
C ASP A 13 -16.98 16.45 11.72
N GLU A 14 -17.00 15.69 10.62
CA GLU A 14 -16.07 14.57 10.44
C GLU A 14 -14.93 14.93 9.47
N MET A 15 -13.69 15.00 10.00
CA MET A 15 -12.49 15.20 9.18
C MET A 15 -12.31 14.01 8.24
N LYS A 16 -12.49 14.25 6.94
CA LYS A 16 -12.33 13.18 5.96
C LYS A 16 -10.86 12.85 5.72
N SER A 17 -10.60 11.56 5.59
CA SER A 17 -9.29 11.02 5.23
C SER A 17 -9.37 10.26 3.91
N VAL A 18 -8.38 10.49 3.05
CA VAL A 18 -8.25 9.81 1.75
C VAL A 18 -6.86 9.20 1.67
N SER A 19 -6.82 7.93 1.28
CA SER A 19 -5.57 7.22 1.04
C SER A 19 -5.37 6.99 -0.46
N VAL A 20 -4.16 7.24 -0.96
CA VAL A 20 -3.84 7.14 -2.39
C VAL A 20 -2.48 6.48 -2.61
N THR A 21 -2.33 5.78 -3.74
CA THR A 21 -1.04 5.18 -4.11
C THR A 21 -0.15 6.25 -4.76
N GLU A 22 1.12 6.25 -4.39
CA GLU A 22 2.17 7.08 -5.00
C GLU A 22 2.19 6.91 -6.53
N GLY A 23 2.42 8.02 -7.25
CA GLY A 23 2.42 8.05 -8.70
C GLY A 23 1.05 8.24 -9.34
N ASN A 24 -0.05 8.03 -8.61
CA ASN A 24 -1.39 8.35 -9.10
C ASN A 24 -1.64 9.87 -9.12
N SER A 25 -2.76 10.26 -9.73
CA SER A 25 -3.27 11.63 -9.63
C SER A 25 -4.49 11.63 -8.73
N ILE A 26 -4.65 12.69 -7.94
CA ILE A 26 -5.82 12.90 -7.08
C ILE A 26 -6.47 14.24 -7.44
N THR A 27 -7.79 14.27 -7.38
CA THR A 27 -8.61 15.47 -7.54
C THR A 27 -9.41 15.68 -6.26
N ILE A 28 -9.23 16.83 -5.63
CA ILE A 28 -9.96 17.24 -4.42
C ILE A 28 -11.02 18.25 -4.84
N ASN A 29 -12.28 17.80 -4.82
CA ASN A 29 -13.40 18.64 -5.23
C ASN A 29 -14.00 19.34 -3.99
N PRO A 30 -14.12 20.68 -3.96
CA PRO A 30 -14.72 21.45 -2.86
C PRO A 30 -16.24 21.32 -2.74
N ASN A 31 -16.88 20.45 -3.53
CA ASN A 31 -18.33 20.27 -3.71
C ASN A 31 -19.02 21.52 -4.27
N ILE A 32 -18.40 22.15 -5.27
CA ILE A 32 -18.95 23.28 -6.01
C ILE A 32 -19.24 22.81 -7.44
N THR A 33 -20.47 23.03 -7.91
CA THR A 33 -20.85 22.68 -9.29
C THR A 33 -20.23 23.64 -10.32
N GLU A 34 -20.26 24.93 -10.02
CA GLU A 34 -19.72 25.99 -10.85
C GLU A 34 -19.30 27.20 -9.99
N VAL A 35 -18.07 27.64 -10.19
CA VAL A 35 -17.49 28.82 -9.53
C VAL A 35 -18.02 30.09 -10.22
N GLN A 36 -18.60 31.00 -9.43
CA GLN A 36 -19.06 32.30 -9.91
C GLN A 36 -17.94 33.33 -9.87
N ARG A 37 -18.09 34.44 -10.60
CA ARG A 37 -17.03 35.47 -10.74
C ARG A 37 -16.56 36.04 -9.41
N GLU A 38 -17.47 36.21 -8.47
CA GLU A 38 -17.19 36.83 -7.16
C GLU A 38 -16.82 35.80 -6.09
N ASP A 39 -16.88 34.50 -6.42
CA ASP A 39 -16.46 33.45 -5.51
C ASP A 39 -14.93 33.46 -5.35
N GLN A 40 -14.47 33.32 -4.11
CA GLN A 40 -13.07 33.12 -3.76
C GLN A 40 -12.87 31.69 -3.27
N ILE A 41 -11.89 30.98 -3.84
CA ILE A 41 -11.51 29.63 -3.44
C ILE A 41 -10.03 29.63 -3.10
N LEU A 42 -9.71 29.43 -1.83
CA LEU A 42 -8.34 29.43 -1.33
C LEU A 42 -7.96 28.03 -0.82
N TRP A 43 -6.92 27.45 -1.42
CA TRP A 43 -6.34 26.19 -1.01
C TRP A 43 -5.08 26.39 -0.16
N MET A 44 -5.00 25.63 0.92
CA MET A 44 -3.89 25.65 1.87
C MET A 44 -3.40 24.24 2.18
N PHE A 45 -2.10 24.10 2.46
CA PHE A 45 -1.43 22.84 2.74
C PHE A 45 -0.65 22.89 4.05
N GLY A 46 -0.73 21.77 4.78
CA GLY A 46 0.02 21.51 5.98
C GLY A 46 -0.55 22.19 7.23
N PRO A 47 0.05 21.92 8.41
CA PRO A 47 -0.42 22.42 9.70
C PRO A 47 -0.28 23.94 9.86
N LYS A 48 0.56 24.58 9.04
CA LYS A 48 0.74 26.04 9.01
C LYS A 48 -0.23 26.74 8.06
N GLU A 49 -1.16 26.00 7.44
CA GLU A 49 -2.11 26.52 6.45
C GLU A 49 -1.42 27.34 5.35
N THR A 50 -0.31 26.82 4.81
CA THR A 50 0.45 27.52 3.77
C THR A 50 -0.40 27.60 2.51
N ARG A 51 -0.69 28.81 2.02
CA ARG A 51 -1.44 29.01 0.76
C ARG A 51 -0.69 28.35 -0.39
N ILE A 52 -1.42 27.59 -1.20
CA ILE A 52 -0.85 26.87 -2.36
C ILE A 52 -1.49 27.26 -3.69
N ALA A 53 -2.78 27.63 -3.67
CA ALA A 53 -3.49 28.11 -4.84
C ALA A 53 -4.70 28.95 -4.42
N GLU A 54 -5.07 29.94 -5.22
CA GLU A 54 -6.26 30.76 -5.05
C GLU A 54 -6.93 30.97 -6.40
N LEU A 55 -8.26 30.93 -6.42
CA LEU A 55 -9.09 31.35 -7.54
C LEU A 55 -9.99 32.47 -7.06
N TYR A 56 -9.82 33.65 -7.64
CA TYR A 56 -10.64 34.82 -7.34
C TYR A 56 -10.78 35.71 -8.58
N MET A 57 -11.99 36.22 -8.84
CA MET A 57 -12.27 37.04 -10.03
C MET A 57 -11.83 36.40 -11.35
N GLN A 58 -11.96 35.07 -11.47
CA GLN A 58 -11.50 34.26 -12.61
C GLN A 58 -9.98 34.24 -12.86
N SER A 59 -9.19 34.76 -11.91
CA SER A 59 -7.73 34.65 -11.90
C SER A 59 -7.29 33.50 -11.01
N ILE A 60 -6.31 32.72 -11.46
CA ILE A 60 -5.65 31.68 -10.66
C ILE A 60 -4.29 32.19 -10.22
N ASP A 61 -4.10 32.26 -8.91
CA ASP A 61 -2.81 32.57 -8.29
C ASP A 61 -2.24 31.32 -7.62
N MET A 62 -0.97 31.02 -7.87
CA MET A 62 -0.29 29.82 -7.38
C MET A 62 0.83 30.26 -6.42
N PHE A 63 0.76 29.85 -5.15
CA PHE A 63 1.65 30.33 -4.09
C PHE A 63 2.58 29.21 -3.61
N ASN A 64 3.91 29.41 -3.66
CA ASN A 64 4.91 28.44 -3.20
C ASN A 64 4.72 27.00 -3.72
N SER A 65 3.84 26.81 -4.70
CA SER A 65 3.38 25.52 -5.18
C SER A 65 4.44 24.86 -6.04
N LYS A 66 5.26 25.68 -6.72
CA LYS A 66 6.39 25.19 -7.52
C LYS A 66 7.49 24.59 -6.65
N GLU A 67 7.71 25.11 -5.45
CA GLU A 67 8.71 24.56 -4.52
C GLU A 67 8.23 23.25 -3.88
N ILE A 68 6.95 23.18 -3.52
CA ILE A 68 6.38 22.02 -2.82
C ILE A 68 5.97 20.91 -3.80
N PHE A 69 5.22 21.26 -4.84
CA PHE A 69 4.61 20.33 -5.79
C PHE A 69 5.27 20.33 -7.17
N GLY A 70 6.07 21.34 -7.52
CA GLY A 70 6.56 21.54 -8.88
C GLY A 70 5.40 21.82 -9.85
N ASP A 71 5.50 21.32 -11.07
CA ASP A 71 4.47 21.51 -12.11
C ASP A 71 3.27 20.54 -11.97
N ARG A 72 3.18 19.83 -10.84
CA ARG A 72 2.20 18.76 -10.60
C ARG A 72 0.86 19.28 -10.07
N LEU A 73 0.85 20.47 -9.47
CA LEU A 73 -0.34 21.08 -8.89
C LEU A 73 -1.11 21.88 -9.94
N GLN A 74 -2.40 21.66 -10.05
CA GLN A 74 -3.30 22.38 -10.95
C GLN A 74 -4.58 22.75 -10.21
N LEU A 75 -5.17 23.89 -10.56
CA LEU A 75 -6.47 24.32 -10.06
C LEU A 75 -7.45 24.40 -11.24
N ASP A 76 -8.58 23.74 -11.12
CA ASP A 76 -9.66 23.82 -12.11
C ASP A 76 -10.47 25.11 -11.88
N SER A 77 -10.44 26.03 -12.85
CA SER A 77 -11.17 27.30 -12.78
C SER A 77 -12.69 27.14 -12.80
N PHE A 78 -13.22 26.02 -13.29
CA PHE A 78 -14.67 25.81 -13.40
C PHE A 78 -15.28 25.28 -12.10
N THR A 79 -14.60 24.34 -11.43
CA THR A 79 -15.10 23.67 -10.22
C THR A 79 -14.38 24.10 -8.94
N GLY A 80 -13.24 24.80 -9.05
CA GLY A 80 -12.36 25.10 -7.92
C GLY A 80 -11.61 23.87 -7.39
N SER A 81 -11.63 22.76 -8.12
CA SER A 81 -10.99 21.50 -7.69
C SER A 81 -9.49 21.58 -7.77
N LEU A 82 -8.82 21.12 -6.70
CA LEU A 82 -7.36 21.00 -6.68
C LEU A 82 -6.95 19.64 -7.24
N ILE A 83 -6.05 19.64 -8.21
CA ILE A 83 -5.55 18.44 -8.88
C ILE A 83 -4.06 18.31 -8.59
N ILE A 84 -3.64 17.17 -8.03
CA ILE A 84 -2.24 16.85 -7.79
C ILE A 84 -1.90 15.63 -8.63
N ARG A 85 -1.07 15.83 -9.66
CA ARG A 85 -0.60 14.74 -10.54
C ARG A 85 0.62 14.07 -9.94
N ASN A 86 0.82 12.78 -10.26
CA ASN A 86 2.01 12.02 -9.85
C ASN A 86 2.34 12.27 -8.36
N ILE A 87 1.36 12.03 -7.49
CA ILE A 87 1.43 12.36 -6.06
C ILE A 87 2.54 11.56 -5.39
N ARG A 88 3.27 12.20 -4.48
CA ARG A 88 4.44 11.65 -3.79
C ARG A 88 4.14 11.45 -2.31
N ARG A 89 4.91 10.60 -1.65
CA ARG A 89 4.80 10.42 -0.18
C ARG A 89 4.91 11.73 0.61
N THR A 90 5.75 12.66 0.15
CA THR A 90 5.94 14.00 0.74
C THR A 90 4.73 14.92 0.61
N ASP A 91 3.77 14.59 -0.25
CA ASP A 91 2.55 15.38 -0.43
C ASP A 91 1.46 14.95 0.57
N SER A 92 1.73 13.95 1.43
CA SER A 92 0.83 13.57 2.52
C SER A 92 0.69 14.73 3.51
N GLY A 93 -0.53 14.99 3.97
CA GLY A 93 -0.79 16.05 4.93
C GLY A 93 -2.23 16.55 4.89
N LEU A 94 -2.45 17.65 5.61
CA LEU A 94 -3.74 18.33 5.67
C LEU A 94 -3.88 19.31 4.50
N TYR A 95 -4.99 19.21 3.81
CA TYR A 95 -5.42 20.12 2.76
C TYR A 95 -6.69 20.81 3.23
N LYS A 96 -6.67 22.14 3.20
CA LYS A 96 -7.82 22.96 3.60
C LYS A 96 -8.25 23.83 2.43
N VAL A 97 -9.55 23.89 2.19
CA VAL A 97 -10.15 24.83 1.24
C VAL A 97 -11.06 25.77 1.99
N GLN A 98 -10.93 27.07 1.69
CA GLN A 98 -11.86 28.10 2.14
C GLN A 98 -12.58 28.66 0.92
N ILE A 99 -13.90 28.72 1.03
CA ILE A 99 -14.80 29.20 -0.01
C ILE A 99 -15.51 30.42 0.57
N ARG A 100 -15.37 31.56 -0.09
CA ARG A 100 -16.13 32.78 0.19
C ARG A 100 -17.00 33.08 -1.01
N SER A 101 -18.31 33.14 -0.80
CA SER A 101 -19.31 33.35 -1.83
C SER A 101 -20.52 34.04 -1.21
N ASP A 102 -21.26 34.79 -2.02
CA ASP A 102 -22.55 35.36 -1.62
C ASP A 102 -23.58 34.29 -1.22
N ARG A 103 -23.38 33.06 -1.70
CA ARG A 103 -24.19 31.88 -1.36
C ARG A 103 -23.88 31.32 0.02
N GLY A 104 -22.82 31.81 0.67
CA GLY A 104 -22.35 31.37 1.97
C GLY A 104 -20.87 31.02 1.98
N ASN A 105 -20.29 31.06 3.18
CA ASN A 105 -18.90 30.68 3.41
C ASN A 105 -18.80 29.22 3.82
N SER A 106 -17.78 28.52 3.34
CA SER A 106 -17.54 27.13 3.71
C SER A 106 -16.04 26.86 3.81
N ASP A 107 -15.64 26.27 4.93
CA ASP A 107 -14.28 25.82 5.18
C ASP A 107 -14.31 24.30 5.28
N LYS A 108 -13.42 23.63 4.55
CA LYS A 108 -13.36 22.15 4.52
C LYS A 108 -11.93 21.69 4.64
N THR A 109 -11.73 20.63 5.42
CA THR A 109 -10.42 20.05 5.69
C THR A 109 -10.40 18.58 5.31
N LEU A 110 -9.33 18.16 4.65
CA LEU A 110 -9.08 16.79 4.22
C LEU A 110 -7.69 16.35 4.62
N SER A 111 -7.57 15.15 5.18
CA SER A 111 -6.28 14.50 5.42
C SER A 111 -5.96 13.54 4.27
N ILE A 112 -4.82 13.73 3.61
CA ILE A 112 -4.34 12.84 2.55
C ILE A 112 -3.14 12.04 3.06
N THR A 113 -3.22 10.72 2.94
CA THR A 113 -2.08 9.81 3.19
C THR A 113 -1.69 9.11 1.89
N VAL A 114 -0.43 9.23 1.50
CA VAL A 114 0.10 8.64 0.27
C VAL A 114 0.96 7.43 0.61
N TYR A 115 0.57 6.25 0.10
CA TYR A 115 1.31 5.01 0.30
C TYR A 115 2.16 4.65 -0.92
N ALA A 116 3.36 4.12 -0.69
CA ALA A 116 4.22 3.62 -1.75
C ALA A 116 3.59 2.42 -2.48
N CYS A 117 4.00 2.21 -3.73
CA CYS A 117 3.72 0.96 -4.45
C CYS A 117 4.36 -0.23 -3.73
N LEU A 118 3.58 -1.31 -3.57
CA LEU A 118 4.08 -2.53 -2.94
C LEU A 118 4.85 -3.39 -3.95
N PRO A 119 6.10 -3.80 -3.65
CA PRO A 119 6.79 -4.81 -4.42
C PRO A 119 6.16 -6.19 -4.18
N ALA A 120 6.37 -7.12 -5.13
CA ALA A 120 6.05 -8.52 -4.88
C ALA A 120 7.04 -9.09 -3.84
N PRO A 121 6.56 -9.70 -2.74
CA PRO A 121 7.45 -10.29 -1.76
C PRO A 121 8.15 -11.52 -2.35
N VAL A 122 9.42 -11.71 -2.04
CA VAL A 122 10.23 -12.79 -2.57
C VAL A 122 10.37 -13.88 -1.52
N ILE A 123 9.99 -15.10 -1.88
CA ILE A 123 10.21 -16.28 -1.03
C ILE A 123 11.52 -16.95 -1.48
N THR A 124 12.48 -17.03 -0.57
CA THR A 124 13.76 -17.71 -0.78
C THR A 124 13.97 -18.82 0.25
N ARG A 125 14.85 -19.77 -0.08
CA ARG A 125 15.30 -20.79 0.87
C ARG A 125 16.39 -20.20 1.75
N ASN A 126 16.23 -20.27 3.08
CA ASN A 126 17.16 -19.68 4.03
C ASN A 126 18.35 -20.62 4.37
N SER A 127 18.16 -21.93 4.18
CA SER A 127 19.17 -22.93 4.49
C SER A 127 19.49 -23.81 3.28
N SER A 128 20.76 -24.11 3.08
CA SER A 128 21.26 -25.16 2.17
C SER A 128 21.32 -26.53 2.83
N ILE A 129 21.05 -26.64 4.13
CA ILE A 129 21.29 -27.84 4.93
C ILE A 129 20.02 -28.70 4.97
N CYS A 130 20.07 -29.88 4.34
CA CYS A 130 19.19 -31.00 4.69
C CYS A 130 19.66 -31.55 6.04
N SER A 131 18.85 -31.46 7.09
CA SER A 131 19.14 -32.17 8.34
C SER A 131 19.00 -33.67 8.09
N SER A 132 20.13 -34.34 7.88
CA SER A 132 20.28 -35.74 7.45
C SER A 132 19.83 -36.79 8.49
N SER A 133 19.14 -36.39 9.55
CA SER A 133 18.88 -37.23 10.73
C SER A 133 17.40 -37.44 11.05
N SER A 134 16.47 -37.01 10.19
CA SER A 134 15.03 -37.16 10.45
C SER A 134 14.28 -37.63 9.20
N SER A 135 13.28 -38.49 9.40
CA SER A 135 12.34 -38.99 8.38
C SER A 135 11.43 -37.91 7.78
N VAL A 136 11.59 -36.66 8.18
CA VAL A 136 10.80 -35.50 7.74
C VAL A 136 11.77 -34.42 7.24
N SER A 137 11.70 -34.09 5.96
CA SER A 137 12.48 -33.00 5.36
C SER A 137 11.86 -31.65 5.76
N ARG A 138 12.47 -30.97 6.74
CA ARG A 138 12.14 -29.59 7.11
C ARG A 138 12.81 -28.61 6.15
N CYS A 139 12.05 -27.63 5.66
CA CYS A 139 12.51 -26.60 4.74
C CYS A 139 12.39 -25.23 5.42
N SER A 140 13.53 -24.54 5.55
CA SER A 140 13.56 -23.17 6.08
C SER A 140 13.43 -22.18 4.92
N LEU A 141 12.37 -21.38 4.97
CA LEU A 141 12.02 -20.37 3.99
C LEU A 141 12.12 -18.98 4.62
N LEU A 142 12.40 -17.99 3.78
CA LEU A 142 12.43 -16.59 4.15
C LEU A 142 11.59 -15.82 3.15
N CYS A 143 10.55 -15.14 3.63
CA CYS A 143 9.85 -14.17 2.81
C CYS A 143 10.45 -12.79 3.04
N SER A 144 10.87 -12.10 1.98
CA SER A 144 11.51 -10.79 2.07
C SER A 144 10.91 -9.78 1.11
N ALA A 145 10.87 -8.52 1.53
CA ALA A 145 10.51 -7.39 0.68
C ALA A 145 11.46 -6.23 0.96
N VAL A 146 11.92 -5.55 -0.09
CA VAL A 146 12.86 -4.42 -0.01
C VAL A 146 12.22 -3.13 -0.51
N ASN A 147 12.73 -1.99 -0.07
CA ASN A 147 12.23 -0.65 -0.40
C ASN A 147 10.76 -0.44 -0.01
N VAL A 148 10.40 -0.83 1.21
CA VAL A 148 9.03 -0.76 1.73
C VAL A 148 8.93 0.22 2.91
N SER A 149 7.72 0.73 3.16
CA SER A 149 7.47 1.69 4.24
C SER A 149 5.99 1.64 4.61
N ALA A 150 5.68 1.64 5.92
CA ALA A 150 4.31 1.50 6.43
C ALA A 150 3.59 0.27 5.86
N VAL A 151 4.23 -0.90 5.99
CA VAL A 151 3.73 -2.18 5.47
C VAL A 151 3.65 -3.25 6.56
N THR A 152 2.83 -4.26 6.30
CA THR A 152 2.77 -5.51 7.06
C THR A 152 3.15 -6.67 6.15
N LEU A 153 4.10 -7.50 6.59
CA LEU A 153 4.51 -8.75 5.93
C LEU A 153 4.00 -9.94 6.74
N SER A 154 3.29 -10.84 6.09
CA SER A 154 2.57 -11.93 6.75
C SER A 154 2.71 -13.26 6.02
N TRP A 155 2.84 -14.35 6.78
CA TRP A 155 2.69 -15.71 6.27
C TRP A 155 1.29 -16.24 6.50
N TYR A 156 0.76 -16.92 5.49
CA TYR A 156 -0.52 -17.60 5.54
C TYR A 156 -0.36 -19.07 5.15
N LYS A 157 -1.20 -19.93 5.73
CA LYS A 157 -1.49 -21.28 5.23
C LYS A 157 -2.98 -21.34 4.89
N GLY A 158 -3.29 -21.27 3.60
CA GLY A 158 -4.67 -21.03 3.16
C GLY A 158 -5.17 -19.69 3.71
N ASN A 159 -6.22 -19.74 4.53
CA ASN A 159 -6.82 -18.55 5.14
C ASN A 159 -6.28 -18.24 6.54
N SER A 160 -5.44 -19.10 7.11
CA SER A 160 -4.91 -18.94 8.46
C SER A 160 -3.63 -18.12 8.47
N LEU A 161 -3.62 -17.02 9.23
CA LEU A 161 -2.42 -16.22 9.49
C LEU A 161 -1.48 -16.99 10.44
N LEU A 162 -0.23 -17.18 10.04
CA LEU A 162 0.79 -17.89 10.83
C LEU A 162 1.67 -16.93 11.62
N SER A 163 2.20 -15.92 10.93
CA SER A 163 3.12 -14.94 11.51
C SER A 163 2.98 -13.62 10.75
N SER A 164 3.19 -12.52 11.45
CA SER A 164 3.08 -11.18 10.90
C SER A 164 4.11 -10.26 11.54
N ILE A 165 4.68 -9.38 10.74
CA ILE A 165 5.53 -8.27 11.18
C ILE A 165 5.09 -7.01 10.45
N SER A 166 4.93 -5.91 11.18
CA SER A 166 4.62 -4.60 10.63
C SER A 166 5.72 -3.62 10.95
N VAL A 167 5.96 -2.69 10.03
CA VAL A 167 6.91 -1.59 10.25
C VAL A 167 6.31 -0.31 9.70
N SER A 168 6.32 0.72 10.54
CA SER A 168 5.83 2.07 10.22
C SER A 168 6.92 2.98 9.67
N ASP A 169 8.17 2.79 10.10
CA ASP A 169 9.33 3.57 9.66
C ASP A 169 9.83 3.12 8.26
N LEU A 170 10.74 3.89 7.65
CA LEU A 170 11.46 3.44 6.45
C LEU A 170 12.27 2.17 6.82
N SER A 171 11.76 1.00 6.46
CA SER A 171 12.51 -0.25 6.52
C SER A 171 12.94 -0.63 5.12
N ILE A 172 14.23 -0.48 4.85
CA ILE A 172 14.83 -0.79 3.55
C ILE A 172 14.61 -2.28 3.21
N SER A 173 14.48 -3.15 4.21
CA SER A 173 14.15 -4.56 4.04
C SER A 173 13.34 -5.11 5.22
N LEU A 174 12.26 -5.83 4.93
CA LEU A 174 11.61 -6.74 5.87
C LEU A 174 11.87 -8.19 5.45
N SER A 175 12.09 -9.05 6.44
CA SER A 175 12.24 -10.49 6.24
C SER A 175 11.52 -11.25 7.35
N LEU A 176 10.73 -12.25 6.97
CA LEU A 176 9.94 -13.08 7.88
C LEU A 176 10.23 -14.56 7.63
N PRO A 177 10.93 -15.26 8.54
CA PRO A 177 11.27 -16.67 8.37
C PRO A 177 10.07 -17.58 8.64
N LEU A 178 10.03 -18.72 7.96
CA LEU A 178 9.06 -19.78 8.17
C LEU A 178 9.73 -21.14 8.00
N GLU A 179 9.48 -22.06 8.92
CA GLU A 179 9.87 -23.46 8.79
C GLU A 179 8.66 -24.30 8.39
N VAL A 180 8.78 -25.05 7.29
CA VAL A 180 7.69 -25.89 6.76
C VAL A 180 8.16 -27.33 6.55
N GLU A 181 7.24 -28.27 6.69
CA GLU A 181 7.44 -29.67 6.31
C GLU A 181 7.01 -29.87 4.85
N TYR A 182 7.71 -30.72 4.10
CA TYR A 182 7.38 -30.98 2.70
C TYR A 182 6.00 -31.63 2.56
N GLN A 183 5.11 -30.99 1.80
CA GLN A 183 3.79 -31.48 1.43
C GLN A 183 3.54 -31.12 -0.03
N GLU A 184 3.16 -32.08 -0.87
CA GLU A 184 2.97 -31.85 -2.32
C GLU A 184 1.91 -30.78 -2.59
N ASN A 185 0.82 -30.78 -1.82
CA ASN A 185 -0.26 -29.81 -1.93
C ASN A 185 -0.17 -28.74 -0.82
N ASN A 186 0.86 -27.91 -0.89
CA ASN A 186 1.10 -26.84 0.07
C ASN A 186 0.36 -25.56 -0.36
N ILE A 187 -0.32 -24.91 0.59
CA ILE A 187 -1.13 -23.70 0.36
C ILE A 187 -0.53 -22.48 1.06
N TYR A 188 0.79 -22.45 1.20
CA TYR A 188 1.46 -21.35 1.88
C TYR A 188 1.58 -20.16 0.96
N SER A 189 1.38 -18.98 1.52
CA SER A 189 1.56 -17.73 0.81
C SER A 189 2.14 -16.68 1.71
N CYS A 190 3.06 -15.89 1.18
CA CYS A 190 3.52 -14.68 1.82
C CYS A 190 2.78 -13.47 1.24
N VAL A 191 2.26 -12.62 2.11
CA VAL A 191 1.46 -11.46 1.75
C VAL A 191 2.12 -10.23 2.34
N ILE A 192 2.42 -9.26 1.49
CA ILE A 192 2.75 -7.90 1.92
C ILE A 192 1.54 -7.01 1.68
N ASN A 193 1.19 -6.19 2.66
CA ASN A 193 0.07 -5.26 2.54
C ASN A 193 0.40 -3.89 3.14
N ASN A 194 -0.28 -2.88 2.61
CA ASN A 194 -0.47 -1.58 3.22
C ASN A 194 -1.99 -1.35 3.38
N PRO A 195 -2.43 -0.27 4.04
CA PRO A 195 -3.85 -0.02 4.28
C PRO A 195 -4.75 0.08 3.02
N ILE A 196 -4.17 0.19 1.81
CA ILE A 196 -4.94 0.34 0.57
C ILE A 196 -4.77 -0.83 -0.42
N ARG A 197 -3.75 -1.66 -0.28
CA ARG A 197 -3.42 -2.73 -1.25
C ARG A 197 -2.68 -3.88 -0.58
N ASN A 198 -2.83 -5.06 -1.15
CA ASN A 198 -2.04 -6.24 -0.84
C ASN A 198 -1.33 -6.78 -2.09
N GLN A 199 -0.23 -7.50 -1.86
CA GLN A 199 0.48 -8.30 -2.85
C GLN A 199 0.80 -9.65 -2.23
N THR A 200 0.54 -10.71 -2.98
CA THR A 200 0.67 -12.08 -2.51
C THR A 200 1.65 -12.83 -3.40
N THR A 201 2.49 -13.64 -2.79
CA THR A 201 3.35 -14.60 -3.48
C THR A 201 3.11 -15.97 -2.88
N HIS A 202 2.72 -16.90 -3.74
CA HIS A 202 2.46 -18.28 -3.36
C HIS A 202 3.78 -19.06 -3.31
N LEU A 203 3.89 -19.96 -2.33
CA LEU A 203 5.05 -20.84 -2.21
C LEU A 203 5.01 -21.89 -3.33
N ASP A 204 6.09 -21.97 -4.09
CA ASP A 204 6.36 -23.09 -4.98
C ASP A 204 7.33 -24.07 -4.27
N ILE A 205 6.77 -25.04 -3.55
CA ILE A 205 7.56 -25.97 -2.73
C ILE A 205 8.44 -26.87 -3.59
N ASN A 206 7.99 -27.25 -4.79
CA ASN A 206 8.73 -28.15 -5.67
C ASN A 206 10.01 -27.50 -6.17
N LYS A 207 9.98 -26.18 -6.34
CA LYS A 207 11.14 -25.37 -6.75
C LYS A 207 12.05 -25.00 -5.59
N LEU A 208 11.50 -24.74 -4.40
CA LEU A 208 12.26 -24.16 -3.28
C LEU A 208 12.71 -25.20 -2.25
N CYS A 209 11.97 -26.29 -2.11
CA CYS A 209 12.23 -27.37 -1.17
C CYS A 209 12.43 -28.67 -1.97
N HIS A 210 13.59 -28.80 -2.60
CA HIS A 210 13.97 -30.07 -3.23
C HIS A 210 14.20 -31.16 -2.18
N THR A 211 13.73 -32.37 -2.47
CA THR A 211 14.23 -33.59 -1.83
C THR A 211 15.71 -33.74 -2.18
N CYS A 212 16.56 -33.88 -1.17
CA CYS A 212 17.99 -34.07 -1.39
C CYS A 212 18.22 -35.32 -2.28
N PRO A 213 18.95 -35.22 -3.41
CA PRO A 213 19.26 -36.38 -4.24
C PRO A 213 20.19 -37.30 -3.44
N GLY A 214 19.64 -38.38 -2.90
CA GLY A 214 20.35 -39.32 -2.02
C GLY A 214 19.47 -40.33 -1.29
N MET A 215 18.16 -40.11 -1.21
CA MET A 215 17.22 -41.08 -0.61
C MET A 215 16.44 -41.81 -1.71
N SER A 216 17.05 -42.81 -2.33
CA SER A 216 16.31 -43.86 -3.02
C SER A 216 15.54 -44.64 -1.94
N VAL A 217 14.21 -44.52 -1.92
CA VAL A 217 13.38 -45.36 -1.06
C VAL A 217 13.43 -46.78 -1.64
N THR A 218 14.41 -47.59 -1.24
CA THR A 218 14.32 -49.04 -1.44
C THR A 218 13.13 -49.54 -0.63
N LEU A 219 12.03 -49.83 -1.32
CA LEU A 219 10.95 -50.66 -0.80
C LEU A 219 11.54 -52.03 -0.42
N VAL A 220 11.92 -52.20 0.85
CA VAL A 220 12.20 -53.53 1.39
C VAL A 220 10.84 -54.20 1.57
N ILE A 221 10.41 -54.95 0.56
CA ILE A 221 9.27 -55.86 0.70
C ILE A 221 9.72 -56.96 1.67
N VAL A 222 9.35 -56.83 2.95
CA VAL A 222 9.48 -57.93 3.91
C VAL A 222 8.40 -58.95 3.55
N VAL A 223 8.76 -59.92 2.71
CA VAL A 223 7.92 -61.10 2.47
C VAL A 223 7.95 -61.93 3.75
N VAL A 224 6.91 -61.80 4.57
CA VAL A 224 6.68 -62.70 5.72
C VAL A 224 6.19 -64.04 5.15
N LEU A 225 7.10 -64.99 4.97
CA LEU A 225 6.76 -66.38 4.69
C LEU A 225 6.24 -67.03 5.97
N LEU A 226 4.92 -67.05 6.14
CA LEU A 226 4.26 -67.94 7.10
C LEU A 226 4.35 -69.37 6.55
N LYS A 227 5.20 -70.20 7.18
CA LYS A 227 5.12 -71.67 7.02
C LYS A 227 3.91 -72.16 7.81
N LEU A 228 2.96 -72.76 7.10
CA LEU A 228 1.94 -73.66 7.65
C LEU A 228 2.58 -75.00 8.03
#